data_AF-A0A8T7HZC7-F1
#
_entry.id   AF-A0A8T7HZC7-F1
#
_cell.length_a   1.000
_cell.length_b   1.000
_cell.length_c   1.000
_cell.angle_alpha   90.00
_cell.angle_beta   90.00
_cell.angle_gamma   90.00
#
_symmetry.space_group_name_H-M   'P 1'
#
loop_
_entity.id
_entity.type
_entity.pdbx_description
1 polymer ?
#
loop_
_entity_poly.entity_id
_entity_poly.type
_entity_poly.pdbx_seq_one_letter_code
_entity_poly.pdbx_strand_id
1 'polypeptide(L)'
;MLQKQLVIGLFIACLLGCQSALPPGTDSTLTTEQRDDYVTKMCQEHDCQYNVRVVLKTAQDELYDQTFSAMAVVQDNGAMVVAGQTLYFEADVDGDRLTNFKRVESVTAPEKTIIAKLRQMKDGAMMLTLTNPFGRALRINMGIMPLNKETLYATSSCPVIAGGRSFELWPYPIFQVWLGDMTLLNNDADMSCR
;
A
#
# COMPACT_ATOMS: atom_id res chain seq x y z
N MET A 1 41.85 -42.02 -31.10
CA MET A 1 41.97 -42.36 -29.66
C MET A 1 40.74 -41.76 -28.97
N LEU A 2 39.57 -42.39 -29.01
CA LEU A 2 39.08 -43.50 -28.16
C LEU A 2 39.35 -43.30 -26.67
N GLN A 3 38.33 -42.86 -25.92
CA GLN A 3 37.94 -43.55 -24.69
C GLN A 3 36.49 -43.24 -24.29
N LYS A 4 35.61 -44.23 -24.51
CA LYS A 4 34.35 -44.43 -23.79
C LYS A 4 34.67 -44.63 -22.31
N GLN A 5 33.83 -44.14 -21.39
CA GLN A 5 33.26 -44.98 -20.34
C GLN A 5 31.88 -44.49 -19.92
N LEU A 6 30.98 -45.48 -19.89
CA LEU A 6 29.60 -45.49 -19.47
C LEU A 6 29.61 -46.00 -18.01
N VAL A 7 28.99 -45.29 -17.08
CA VAL A 7 28.67 -45.85 -15.75
C VAL A 7 27.21 -45.56 -15.44
N ILE A 8 26.42 -46.62 -15.53
CA ILE A 8 25.07 -46.75 -15.03
C ILE A 8 25.19 -47.07 -13.53
N GLY A 9 24.65 -46.20 -12.68
CA GLY A 9 24.58 -46.39 -11.24
C GLY A 9 23.16 -46.15 -10.73
N LEU A 10 22.40 -47.23 -10.68
CA LEU A 10 21.07 -47.34 -10.08
C LEU A 10 21.24 -47.40 -8.54
N PHE A 11 20.65 -46.47 -7.80
CA PHE A 11 20.40 -46.67 -6.36
C PHE A 11 18.99 -46.18 -5.99
N ILE A 12 18.17 -47.17 -5.63
CA ILE A 12 16.83 -47.10 -5.05
C ILE A 12 17.01 -47.18 -3.53
N ALA A 13 16.38 -46.26 -2.77
CA ALA A 13 15.97 -46.32 -1.35
C ALA A 13 16.04 -44.87 -0.78
N CYS A 14 15.12 -44.35 0.03
CA CYS A 14 14.11 -44.95 0.88
C CYS A 14 12.95 -43.96 1.01
N LEU A 15 11.73 -44.44 0.77
CA LEU A 15 10.47 -43.81 1.14
C LEU A 15 10.31 -43.95 2.65
N LEU A 16 10.43 -42.86 3.42
CA LEU A 16 9.92 -42.77 4.79
C LEU A 16 9.57 -41.32 5.06
N GLY A 17 8.26 -41.05 5.11
CA GLY A 17 7.70 -39.74 5.28
C GLY A 17 7.92 -39.19 6.69
N CYS A 18 8.58 -38.05 6.79
CA CYS A 18 8.31 -37.12 7.87
C CYS A 18 7.05 -36.32 7.50
N GLN A 19 5.87 -36.87 7.84
CA GLN A 19 4.69 -36.02 8.04
C GLN A 19 4.87 -35.29 9.37
N SER A 20 5.67 -34.22 9.37
CA SER A 20 5.61 -33.23 10.43
C SER A 20 4.31 -32.45 10.23
N ALA A 21 3.25 -32.91 10.88
CA ALA A 21 2.05 -32.11 11.07
C ALA A 21 2.47 -30.84 11.81
N LEU A 22 2.53 -29.71 11.09
CA LEU A 22 2.66 -28.42 11.71
C LEU A 22 1.43 -28.23 12.62
N PRO A 23 1.61 -27.88 13.90
CA PRO A 23 0.49 -27.61 14.78
C PRO A 23 -0.38 -26.52 14.13
N PRO A 24 -1.72 -26.66 14.14
CA PRO A 24 -2.60 -25.63 13.62
C PRO A 24 -2.27 -24.32 14.33
N GLY A 25 -2.02 -23.29 13.51
CA GLY A 25 -1.52 -21.99 13.95
C GLY A 25 -2.33 -21.46 15.12
N THR A 26 -1.64 -21.24 16.24
CA THR A 26 -2.09 -20.36 17.30
C THR A 26 -2.25 -18.97 16.71
N ASP A 27 -3.47 -18.67 16.26
CA ASP A 27 -3.99 -17.33 16.06
C ASP A 27 -3.90 -16.63 17.42
N SER A 28 -2.77 -15.98 17.67
CA SER A 28 -2.44 -15.35 18.94
C SER A 28 -3.32 -14.13 19.10
N THR A 29 -4.47 -14.31 19.73
CA THR A 29 -5.36 -13.23 20.15
C THR A 29 -4.61 -12.36 21.16
N LEU A 30 -3.96 -11.29 20.69
CA LEU A 30 -3.36 -10.29 21.56
C LEU A 30 -4.45 -9.73 22.49
N THR A 31 -4.15 -9.59 23.77
CA THR A 31 -5.02 -8.88 24.70
C THR A 31 -5.14 -7.41 24.28
N THR A 32 -6.19 -6.72 24.73
CA THR A 32 -6.37 -5.28 24.46
C THR A 32 -5.14 -4.48 24.89
N GLU A 33 -4.59 -4.79 26.07
CA GLU A 33 -3.38 -4.13 26.58
C GLU A 33 -2.14 -4.34 25.69
N GLN A 34 -1.93 -5.57 25.19
CA GLN A 34 -0.83 -5.85 24.28
C GLN A 34 -0.99 -5.14 22.93
N ARG A 35 -2.23 -5.04 22.44
CA ARG A 35 -2.55 -4.31 21.22
C ARG A 35 -2.28 -2.82 21.37
N ASP A 36 -2.69 -2.24 22.49
CA ASP A 36 -2.51 -0.81 22.78
C ASP A 36 -1.03 -0.44 22.98
N ASP A 37 -0.25 -1.30 23.64
CA ASP A 37 1.21 -1.14 23.75
C ASP A 37 1.89 -1.24 22.38
N TYR A 38 1.49 -2.22 21.55
CA TYR A 38 2.01 -2.35 20.18
C TYR A 38 1.71 -1.10 19.34
N VAL A 39 0.46 -0.61 19.39
CA VAL A 39 0.05 0.60 18.66
C VAL A 39 0.84 1.81 19.15
N THR A 40 1.02 1.94 20.47
CA THR A 40 1.77 3.05 21.06
C THR A 40 3.22 3.06 20.57
N LYS A 41 3.89 1.91 20.55
CA LYS A 41 5.27 1.77 20.05
C LYS A 41 5.37 2.09 18.56
N MET A 42 4.47 1.54 17.75
CA MET A 42 4.43 1.81 16.31
C MET A 42 4.26 3.31 16.02
N CYS A 43 3.42 4.00 16.78
CA CYS A 43 3.18 5.43 16.63
C CYS A 43 4.23 6.34 17.30
N GLN A 44 5.20 5.78 18.03
CA GLN A 44 6.40 6.51 18.47
C GLN A 44 7.45 6.59 17.35
N GLU A 45 7.46 5.60 16.46
CA GLU A 45 8.43 5.49 15.36
C GLU A 45 7.88 6.07 14.05
N HIS A 46 6.56 6.06 13.87
CA HIS A 46 5.90 6.49 12.63
C HIS A 46 4.80 7.51 12.87
N ASP A 47 4.51 8.31 11.84
CA ASP A 47 3.41 9.27 11.87
C ASP A 47 2.07 8.53 11.80
N CYS A 48 1.32 8.56 12.90
CA CYS A 48 0.02 7.93 13.03
C CYS A 48 -1.14 8.92 12.93
N GLN A 49 -2.25 8.39 12.45
CA GLN A 49 -3.57 8.96 12.67
C GLN A 49 -4.32 8.16 13.73
N TYR A 50 -5.17 8.84 14.50
CA TYR A 50 -5.93 8.25 15.60
C TYR A 50 -7.42 8.35 15.32
N ASN A 51 -8.19 7.42 15.87
CA ASN A 51 -9.66 7.37 15.76
C ASN A 51 -10.14 7.44 14.30
N VAL A 52 -9.51 6.66 13.43
CA VAL A 52 -9.82 6.63 12.00
C VAL A 52 -11.15 5.91 11.82
N ARG A 53 -12.19 6.65 11.45
CA ARG A 53 -13.49 6.06 11.12
C ARG A 53 -13.59 5.81 9.63
N VAL A 54 -13.88 4.58 9.25
CA VAL A 54 -14.08 4.14 7.87
C VAL A 54 -15.54 3.75 7.68
N VAL A 55 -16.20 4.44 6.76
CA VAL A 55 -17.60 4.20 6.40
C VAL A 55 -17.69 3.89 4.93
N LEU A 56 -18.12 2.67 4.58
CA LEU A 56 -18.24 2.19 3.20
C LEU A 56 -19.49 1.36 3.00
N LYS A 57 -20.11 1.48 1.84
CA LYS A 57 -21.09 0.51 1.33
C LYS A 57 -20.35 -0.73 0.83
N THR A 58 -20.76 -1.92 1.26
CA THR A 58 -20.20 -3.19 0.81
C THR A 58 -20.74 -3.55 -0.59
N ALA A 59 -20.21 -4.64 -1.19
CA ALA A 59 -20.74 -5.16 -2.45
C ALA A 59 -22.20 -5.66 -2.32
N GLN A 60 -22.67 -5.92 -1.11
CA GLN A 60 -24.02 -6.38 -0.78
C GLN A 60 -24.97 -5.23 -0.40
N ASP A 61 -24.56 -3.97 -0.58
CA ASP A 61 -25.31 -2.78 -0.15
C ASP A 61 -25.48 -2.66 1.38
N GLU A 62 -24.60 -3.29 2.15
CA GLU A 62 -24.56 -3.16 3.60
C GLU A 62 -23.60 -2.02 3.99
N LEU A 63 -23.75 -1.49 5.21
CA LEU A 63 -22.84 -0.47 5.72
C LEU A 63 -21.72 -1.11 6.54
N TYR A 64 -20.48 -0.92 6.11
CA TYR A 64 -19.29 -1.11 6.92
C TYR A 64 -18.99 0.21 7.63
N ASP A 65 -18.96 0.19 8.97
CA ASP A 65 -18.65 1.35 9.82
C ASP A 65 -17.73 0.87 10.95
N GLN A 66 -16.44 1.14 10.82
CA GLN A 66 -15.43 0.71 11.80
C GLN A 66 -14.55 1.89 12.18
N THR A 67 -14.17 1.95 13.45
CA THR A 67 -13.22 2.94 13.96
C THR A 67 -11.94 2.23 14.42
N PHE A 68 -10.80 2.68 13.94
CA PHE A 68 -9.48 2.18 14.30
C PHE A 68 -8.82 3.15 15.28
N SER A 69 -8.25 2.61 16.37
CA SER A 69 -7.63 3.42 17.42
C SER A 69 -6.45 4.23 16.89
N ALA A 70 -5.55 3.59 16.15
CA ALA A 70 -4.52 4.27 15.38
C ALA A 70 -4.09 3.48 14.13
N MET A 71 -3.53 4.21 13.16
CA MET A 71 -2.95 3.64 11.94
C MET A 71 -1.73 4.46 11.50
N ALA A 72 -0.62 3.82 11.13
CA ALA A 72 0.51 4.49 10.49
C ALA A 72 0.08 5.05 9.13
N VAL A 73 0.29 6.34 8.92
CA VAL A 73 -0.08 7.03 7.66
C VAL A 73 1.10 7.15 6.74
N VAL A 74 2.26 7.51 7.29
CA VAL A 74 3.47 7.78 6.51
C VAL A 74 4.60 6.94 7.06
N GLN A 75 5.34 6.31 6.16
CA GLN A 75 6.53 5.53 6.45
C GLN A 75 7.64 5.95 5.48
N ASP A 76 8.86 5.43 5.69
CA ASP A 76 10.05 5.85 4.95
C ASP A 76 9.93 5.74 3.42
N ASN A 77 9.13 4.80 2.94
CA ASN A 77 8.99 4.50 1.51
C ASN A 77 7.61 4.82 0.93
N GLY A 78 6.72 5.48 1.67
CA GLY A 78 5.40 5.79 1.15
C GLY A 78 4.38 6.29 2.15
N ALA A 79 3.13 6.36 1.67
CA ALA A 79 2.00 6.83 2.44
C ALA A 79 0.76 5.95 2.21
N MET A 80 -0.06 5.80 3.24
CA MET A 80 -1.30 5.06 3.24
C MET A 80 -2.49 6.02 3.27
N VAL A 81 -3.44 5.83 2.36
CA VAL A 81 -4.68 6.59 2.29
C VAL A 81 -5.85 5.65 2.58
N VAL A 82 -6.60 5.96 3.63
CA VAL A 82 -7.76 5.16 4.03
C VAL A 82 -9.04 5.71 3.38
N ALA A 83 -10.05 4.86 3.18
CA ALA A 83 -11.28 5.28 2.53
C ALA A 83 -12.02 6.38 3.32
N GLY A 84 -12.49 7.40 2.59
CA GLY A 84 -13.10 8.59 3.15
C GLY A 84 -12.09 9.71 3.48
N GLN A 85 -10.79 9.43 3.41
CA GLN A 85 -9.75 10.37 3.79
C GLN A 85 -9.31 11.28 2.63
N THR A 86 -8.91 12.50 2.97
CA THR A 86 -7.97 13.30 2.18
C THR A 86 -6.67 13.40 2.98
N LEU A 87 -5.59 12.88 2.41
CA LEU A 87 -4.25 12.91 2.97
C LEU A 87 -3.43 14.00 2.26
N TYR A 88 -2.77 14.84 3.07
CA TYR A 88 -1.73 15.75 2.63
C TYR A 88 -0.40 15.26 3.19
N PHE A 89 0.59 15.10 2.33
CA PHE A 89 1.93 14.73 2.76
C PHE A 89 2.99 15.40 1.89
N GLU A 90 4.06 15.83 2.54
CA GLU A 90 5.23 16.41 1.91
C GLU A 90 6.27 15.33 1.65
N ALA A 91 7.10 15.54 0.63
CA ALA A 91 8.28 14.73 0.37
C ALA A 91 9.42 15.60 -0.17
N ASP A 92 10.65 15.22 0.15
CA ASP A 92 11.85 15.80 -0.42
C ASP A 92 12.21 15.08 -1.73
N VAL A 93 12.90 15.79 -2.62
CA VAL A 93 13.39 15.23 -3.89
C VAL A 93 14.87 14.90 -3.74
N ASP A 94 15.22 13.61 -3.86
CA ASP A 94 16.60 13.12 -3.94
C ASP A 94 16.85 12.46 -5.29
N GLY A 95 17.45 13.22 -6.21
CA GLY A 95 17.58 12.84 -7.62
C GLY A 95 16.21 12.64 -8.27
N ASP A 96 15.89 11.38 -8.58
CA ASP A 96 14.61 10.99 -9.18
C ASP A 96 13.63 10.40 -8.15
N ARG A 97 14.05 10.19 -6.90
CA ARG A 97 13.22 9.57 -5.86
C ARG A 97 12.63 10.62 -4.94
N LEU A 98 11.46 10.31 -4.39
CA LEU A 98 10.91 11.04 -3.27
C LEU A 98 11.30 10.36 -1.95
N THR A 99 11.69 11.16 -0.97
CA THR A 99 12.16 10.71 0.36
C THR A 99 11.58 11.58 1.48
N ASN A 100 11.86 11.24 2.74
CA ASN A 100 11.47 12.03 3.91
C ASN A 100 9.97 12.37 3.93
N PHE A 101 9.13 11.38 3.64
CA PHE A 101 7.69 11.58 3.64
C PHE A 101 7.22 12.06 5.01
N LYS A 102 6.37 13.08 5.02
CA LYS A 102 5.81 13.64 6.25
C LYS A 102 4.36 14.03 6.04
N ARG A 103 3.46 13.59 6.92
CA ARG A 103 2.07 14.05 6.88
C ARG A 103 2.00 15.51 7.32
N VAL A 104 1.12 16.26 6.68
CA VAL A 104 0.77 17.63 7.10
C VAL A 104 -0.73 17.76 7.27
N GLU A 105 -1.17 18.60 8.20
CA GLU A 105 -2.60 18.81 8.45
C GLU A 105 -3.23 19.72 7.39
N SER A 106 -2.44 20.61 6.81
CA SER A 106 -2.86 21.56 5.79
C SER A 106 -1.73 21.86 4.81
N VAL A 107 -2.08 22.37 3.62
CA VAL A 107 -1.12 22.67 2.57
C VAL A 107 -0.48 24.03 2.83
N THR A 108 0.70 24.04 3.45
CA THR A 108 1.53 25.25 3.64
C THR A 108 2.67 25.37 2.64
N ALA A 109 3.09 24.24 2.04
CA ALA A 109 4.16 24.17 1.04
C ALA A 109 3.65 23.47 -0.24
N PRO A 110 2.84 24.15 -1.07
CA PRO A 110 2.15 23.53 -2.20
C PRO A 110 3.08 22.92 -3.26
N GLU A 111 4.33 23.38 -3.35
CA GLU A 111 5.36 22.90 -4.27
C GLU A 111 5.93 21.51 -3.94
N LYS A 112 5.71 21.02 -2.71
CA LYS A 112 6.15 19.70 -2.26
C LYS A 112 5.05 18.86 -1.61
N THR A 113 3.83 19.37 -1.54
CA THR A 113 2.70 18.66 -0.93
C THR A 113 1.95 17.83 -1.96
N ILE A 114 2.02 16.50 -1.83
CA ILE A 114 1.17 15.57 -2.56
C ILE A 114 -0.18 15.50 -1.87
N ILE A 115 -1.25 15.49 -2.66
CA ILE A 115 -2.63 15.35 -2.15
C ILE A 115 -3.20 14.04 -2.67
N ALA A 116 -3.62 13.18 -1.76
CA ALA A 116 -4.27 11.93 -2.08
C ALA A 116 -5.65 11.84 -1.43
N LYS A 117 -6.69 11.56 -2.22
CA LYS A 117 -8.07 11.48 -1.73
C LYS A 117 -8.70 10.17 -2.18
N LEU A 118 -9.10 9.34 -1.22
CA LEU A 118 -9.79 8.09 -1.48
C LEU A 118 -11.24 8.21 -1.03
N ARG A 119 -12.18 8.05 -1.95
CA ARG A 119 -13.62 8.15 -1.65
C ARG A 119 -14.42 7.08 -2.35
N GLN A 120 -15.53 6.68 -1.72
CA GLN A 120 -16.57 5.91 -2.38
C GLN A 120 -17.53 6.86 -3.11
N MET A 121 -17.86 6.51 -4.34
CA MET A 121 -18.87 7.18 -5.15
C MET A 121 -20.27 6.65 -4.82
N LYS A 122 -21.31 7.32 -5.31
CA LYS A 122 -22.71 6.96 -5.00
C LYS A 122 -23.10 5.55 -5.43
N ASP A 123 -22.48 5.03 -6.47
CA ASP A 123 -22.69 3.69 -7.02
C ASP A 123 -21.87 2.60 -6.29
N GLY A 124 -21.09 2.97 -5.26
CA GLY A 124 -20.26 2.04 -4.50
C GLY A 124 -18.84 1.87 -5.06
N ALA A 125 -18.55 2.39 -6.25
CA ALA A 125 -17.20 2.36 -6.81
C ALA A 125 -16.25 3.27 -6.03
N MET A 126 -14.97 2.92 -6.01
CA MET A 126 -13.94 3.69 -5.34
C MET A 126 -13.18 4.57 -6.32
N MET A 127 -12.87 5.78 -5.89
CA MET A 127 -12.06 6.73 -6.63
C MET A 127 -10.91 7.22 -5.76
N LEU A 128 -9.69 7.00 -6.22
CA LEU A 128 -8.51 7.70 -5.74
C LEU A 128 -8.25 8.90 -6.65
N THR A 129 -8.02 10.07 -6.07
CA THR A 129 -7.50 11.25 -6.76
C THR A 129 -6.14 11.59 -6.20
N LEU A 130 -5.14 11.70 -7.07
CA LEU A 130 -3.78 12.10 -6.71
C LEU A 130 -3.46 13.45 -7.34
N THR A 131 -2.80 14.34 -6.61
CA THR A 131 -2.26 15.61 -7.11
C THR A 131 -0.76 15.61 -6.96
N ASN A 132 -0.05 15.81 -8.07
CA ASN A 132 1.40 15.89 -8.13
C ASN A 132 1.84 17.37 -8.10
N PRO A 133 2.57 17.82 -7.07
CA PRO A 133 3.01 19.22 -6.97
C PRO A 133 4.27 19.51 -7.80
N PHE A 134 4.99 18.48 -8.25
CA PHE A 134 6.33 18.61 -8.81
C PHE A 134 6.28 19.00 -10.31
N GLY A 135 7.38 19.60 -10.77
CA GLY A 135 7.59 19.98 -12.18
C GLY A 135 7.86 18.80 -13.13
N ARG A 136 7.76 17.56 -12.65
CA ARG A 136 7.99 16.32 -13.40
C ARG A 136 6.86 15.34 -13.15
N ALA A 137 6.60 14.46 -14.12
CA ALA A 137 5.61 13.40 -13.92
C ALA A 137 6.02 12.47 -12.77
N LEU A 138 5.06 12.00 -11.99
CA LEU A 138 5.29 11.19 -10.80
C LEU A 138 4.76 9.77 -11.03
N ARG A 139 5.66 8.79 -11.04
CA ARG A 139 5.31 7.36 -11.01
C ARG A 139 5.19 6.90 -9.55
N ILE A 140 4.18 6.09 -9.26
CA ILE A 140 3.88 5.61 -7.91
C ILE A 140 3.64 4.10 -7.97
N ASN A 141 4.34 3.30 -7.18
CA ASN A 141 3.95 1.90 -7.00
C ASN A 141 2.77 1.86 -6.05
N MET A 142 1.65 1.28 -6.48
CA MET A 142 0.43 1.26 -5.67
C MET A 142 0.09 -0.14 -5.18
N GLY A 143 -0.35 -0.21 -3.93
CA GLY A 143 -1.01 -1.37 -3.36
C GLY A 143 -2.43 -1.02 -2.94
N ILE A 144 -3.37 -1.95 -3.06
CA ILE A 144 -4.74 -1.79 -2.56
C ILE A 144 -5.08 -2.92 -1.60
N MET A 145 -5.84 -2.59 -0.56
CA MET A 145 -6.48 -3.58 0.31
C MET A 145 -8.00 -3.47 0.11
N PRO A 146 -8.60 -4.37 -0.67
CA PRO A 146 -10.05 -4.47 -0.78
C PRO A 146 -10.69 -4.68 0.59
N LEU A 147 -11.91 -4.16 0.80
CA LEU A 147 -12.59 -4.24 2.11
C LEU A 147 -12.76 -5.67 2.64
N ASN A 148 -12.85 -6.66 1.76
CA ASN A 148 -13.04 -8.08 2.09
C ASN A 148 -11.74 -8.89 2.12
N LYS A 149 -10.58 -8.22 2.19
CA LYS A 149 -9.26 -8.86 2.20
C LYS A 149 -8.38 -8.20 3.26
N GLU A 150 -7.59 -9.02 3.94
CA GLU A 150 -6.62 -8.54 4.95
C GLU A 150 -5.23 -8.28 4.34
N THR A 151 -5.06 -8.51 3.05
CA THR A 151 -3.76 -8.42 2.36
C THR A 151 -3.74 -7.29 1.36
N LEU A 152 -2.56 -6.68 1.21
CA LEU A 152 -2.29 -5.66 0.22
C LEU A 152 -1.93 -6.32 -1.12
N TYR A 153 -2.59 -5.90 -2.19
CA TYR A 153 -2.34 -6.38 -3.55
C TYR A 153 -1.73 -5.25 -4.39
N ALA A 154 -0.69 -5.56 -5.16
CA ALA A 154 -0.19 -4.62 -6.15
C ALA A 154 -1.30 -4.30 -7.18
N THR A 155 -1.39 -3.03 -7.57
CA THR A 155 -2.24 -2.57 -8.67
C THR A 155 -1.42 -1.70 -9.60
N SER A 156 -1.85 -1.63 -10.86
CA SER A 156 -1.23 -0.71 -11.81
C SER A 156 -1.51 0.75 -11.44
N SER A 157 -0.58 1.65 -11.75
CA SER A 157 -0.79 3.10 -11.69
C SER A 157 -0.35 3.77 -12.98
N CYS A 158 -1.06 4.82 -13.39
CA CYS A 158 -0.58 5.71 -14.44
C CYS A 158 0.25 6.85 -13.83
N PRO A 159 1.40 7.22 -14.44
CA PRO A 159 2.16 8.36 -13.96
C PRO A 159 1.32 9.65 -13.91
N VAL A 160 1.40 10.36 -12.78
CA VAL A 160 0.69 11.62 -12.56
C VAL A 160 1.48 12.75 -13.22
N ILE A 161 0.93 13.40 -14.24
CA ILE A 161 1.62 14.48 -14.96
C ILE A 161 2.08 15.60 -14.02
N ALA A 162 3.12 16.33 -14.42
CA ALA A 162 3.68 17.45 -13.67
C ALA A 162 2.60 18.51 -13.33
N GLY A 163 2.52 18.92 -12.06
CA GLY A 163 1.53 19.87 -11.58
C GLY A 163 0.06 19.44 -11.72
N GLY A 164 -0.19 18.20 -12.15
CA GLY A 164 -1.51 17.73 -12.53
C GLY A 164 -2.12 16.73 -11.56
N ARG A 165 -3.14 16.02 -12.04
CA ARG A 165 -3.90 15.04 -11.28
C ARG A 165 -4.11 13.76 -12.05
N SER A 166 -4.20 12.64 -11.33
CA SER A 166 -4.65 11.36 -11.87
C SER A 166 -5.87 10.87 -11.10
N PHE A 167 -6.59 9.95 -11.73
CA PHE A 167 -7.78 9.32 -11.18
C PHE A 167 -7.65 7.82 -11.39
N GLU A 168 -7.81 7.06 -10.31
CA GLU A 168 -7.85 5.60 -10.34
C GLU A 168 -9.22 5.16 -9.84
N LEU A 169 -9.82 4.19 -10.54
CA LEU A 169 -11.19 3.75 -10.32
C LEU A 169 -11.23 2.25 -10.09
N TRP A 170 -11.91 1.81 -9.03
CA TRP A 170 -12.17 0.40 -8.77
C TRP A 170 -13.66 0.14 -8.60
N PRO A 171 -14.22 -0.92 -9.21
CA PRO A 171 -15.65 -1.20 -9.15
C PRO A 171 -16.08 -1.85 -7.82
N TYR A 172 -15.20 -1.91 -6.83
CA TYR A 172 -15.45 -2.54 -5.52
C TYR A 172 -14.87 -1.71 -4.37
N PRO A 173 -15.39 -1.88 -3.14
CA PRO A 173 -14.91 -1.15 -1.97
C PRO A 173 -13.46 -1.47 -1.63
N ILE A 174 -12.66 -0.42 -1.43
CA ILE A 174 -11.25 -0.45 -1.06
C ILE A 174 -11.15 0.14 0.34
N PHE A 175 -10.57 -0.59 1.27
CA PHE A 175 -10.33 -0.11 2.63
C PHE A 175 -9.20 0.93 2.65
N GLN A 176 -8.07 0.61 2.01
CA GLN A 176 -6.92 1.51 1.92
C GLN A 176 -6.15 1.34 0.60
N VAL A 177 -5.41 2.39 0.25
CA VAL A 177 -4.40 2.40 -0.81
C VAL A 177 -3.04 2.73 -0.19
N TRP A 178 -2.03 1.92 -0.52
CA TRP A 178 -0.63 2.22 -0.26
C TRP A 178 -0.01 2.89 -1.49
N LEU A 179 0.69 4.01 -1.27
CA LEU A 179 1.40 4.78 -2.29
C LEU A 179 2.89 4.72 -1.97
N GLY A 180 3.62 3.85 -2.65
CA GLY A 180 5.04 3.59 -2.39
C GLY A 180 5.96 3.89 -3.57
N ASP A 181 7.27 3.85 -3.30
CA ASP A 181 8.35 3.92 -4.29
C ASP A 181 8.18 5.03 -5.34
N MET A 182 7.84 6.22 -4.85
CA MET A 182 7.54 7.37 -5.69
C MET A 182 8.78 7.86 -6.44
N THR A 183 8.68 7.92 -7.76
CA THR A 183 9.78 8.29 -8.65
C THR A 183 9.32 9.38 -9.61
N LEU A 184 10.03 10.49 -9.64
CA LEU A 184 9.86 11.50 -10.68
C LEU A 184 10.43 10.97 -11.99
N LEU A 185 9.74 11.24 -13.09
CA LEU A 185 10.14 10.80 -14.41
C LEU A 185 10.80 11.94 -15.18
N ASN A 186 11.71 11.60 -16.09
CA ASN A 186 12.25 12.54 -17.06
C ASN A 186 11.20 12.86 -18.14
N ASN A 187 11.39 13.95 -18.88
CA ASN A 187 10.41 14.43 -19.86
C ASN A 187 10.17 13.47 -21.04
N ASP A 188 11.08 12.54 -21.29
CA ASP A 188 11.06 11.53 -22.34
C ASP A 188 10.67 10.12 -21.83
N ALA A 189 10.33 10.00 -20.54
CA ALA A 189 10.02 8.71 -19.94
C ALA A 189 8.69 8.13 -20.43
N ASP A 190 8.60 6.80 -20.37
CA ASP A 190 7.37 6.06 -20.66
C ASP A 190 6.25 6.40 -19.66
N MET A 191 5.15 6.92 -20.22
CA MET A 191 3.93 7.30 -19.50
C MET A 191 2.89 6.17 -19.43
N SER A 192 3.27 4.95 -19.81
CA SER A 192 2.41 3.78 -19.66
C SER A 192 2.11 3.46 -18.20
N CYS A 193 0.90 3.00 -17.96
CA CYS A 193 0.48 2.50 -16.67
C CYS A 193 1.06 1.10 -16.46
N ARG A 194 1.59 0.82 -15.27
CA ARG A 194 2.23 -0.45 -14.91
C ARG A 194 1.80 -0.88 -13.53
#